data_AF-A0A6L5HF17-F1
#
_entry.id   AF-A0A6L5HF17-F1
#
_cell.length_a   1.000
_cell.length_b   1.000
_cell.length_c   1.000
_cell.angle_alpha   90.00
_cell.angle_beta   90.00
_cell.angle_gamma   90.00
#
_symmetry.space_group_name_H-M   'P 1'
#
loop_
_entity.id
_entity.type
_entity.pdbx_description
1 polymer ?
#
loop_
_entity_poly.entity_id
_entity_poly.type
_entity_poly.pdbx_seq_one_letter_code
_entity_poly.pdbx_strand_id
1 'polypeptide(L)'
;MTPADMQTPVPVSQSTRLQLVDEQDPRHRDGLDATGRGAIGGVMRAQSLMLSGAGQQCALNRYQLALVAAHGAGILEPAAQGHQDYRPLYQDVAYSQRFQRVPESCDQLFMAHTPELLLIAIRDPRPATTFFGEDDLEPVPFEEGQGRVHRGFYHAAKRLYERVSTCLNNGFGGHKVLMCGHGVSGAIALILGQMLRHRDVQLYTYGAPRAGDATFVRAAQSLAHYRMVHHHDLLPSLPGSWMNTRLSTYHGHATLGFNHGLPELGVFVAGLGALTGELYQHHGALRHFMPLVSGQEGSHLMWAPTSDIVTQQAVSRLVFEKLRDRPECDGMVGVDLGESLGVDSYVAGSWAAFQRSQAALEAREPEVTEAEVRAVDLAFEHIGQQLRSCYQAVVSEVDAHPHEQERMINLLMRELSRLHITRQRLYDMRLKVPGVAEVYGDCAQQS
;
A
#
# COMPACT_ATOMS: atom_id res chain seq x y z
N MET A 1 63.47 36.79 -8.61
CA MET A 1 64.14 35.96 -9.63
C MET A 1 63.07 35.52 -10.62
N THR A 2 63.12 36.04 -11.83
CA THR A 2 62.39 35.57 -13.02
C THR A 2 63.29 34.58 -13.80
N PRO A 3 63.02 34.21 -15.07
CA PRO A 3 62.09 33.18 -15.57
C PRO A 3 62.81 32.18 -16.52
N ALA A 4 62.13 31.12 -16.99
CA ALA A 4 62.35 30.33 -18.23
C ALA A 4 61.89 28.87 -17.97
N ASP A 5 60.98 28.24 -18.73
CA ASP A 5 60.94 28.18 -20.19
C ASP A 5 59.51 28.20 -20.80
N MET A 6 59.39 29.03 -21.85
CA MET A 6 58.70 28.87 -23.16
C MET A 6 57.26 28.30 -23.24
N GLN A 7 56.23 29.10 -23.58
CA GLN A 7 55.78 29.57 -24.93
C GLN A 7 55.14 28.48 -25.85
N THR A 8 53.80 28.31 -25.84
CA THR A 8 52.75 28.75 -26.83
C THR A 8 52.41 27.73 -27.95
N PRO A 9 51.24 27.79 -28.66
CA PRO A 9 49.84 27.44 -28.29
C PRO A 9 49.14 26.46 -29.30
N VAL A 10 47.80 26.25 -29.16
CA VAL A 10 46.75 25.74 -30.13
C VAL A 10 46.28 24.27 -29.93
N PRO A 11 44.98 23.86 -30.15
CA PRO A 11 43.74 24.59 -30.53
C PRO A 11 42.51 24.41 -29.60
N VAL A 12 41.51 25.26 -29.83
CA VAL A 12 40.10 25.08 -29.44
C VAL A 12 39.51 23.85 -30.13
N SER A 13 38.84 22.96 -29.40
CA SER A 13 37.96 21.94 -29.98
C SER A 13 36.63 21.83 -29.21
N GLN A 14 35.62 22.44 -29.82
CA GLN A 14 34.23 21.99 -30.00
C GLN A 14 33.54 21.16 -28.88
N SER A 15 32.62 21.84 -28.19
CA SER A 15 31.20 21.45 -28.00
C SER A 15 30.85 19.99 -28.32
N THR A 16 30.64 19.16 -27.30
CA THR A 16 29.99 17.85 -27.45
C THR A 16 28.48 18.04 -27.59
N ARG A 17 28.09 18.43 -28.80
CA ARG A 17 26.71 18.35 -29.31
C ARG A 17 26.45 16.85 -29.56
N LEU A 18 25.46 16.26 -28.88
CA LEU A 18 25.00 14.90 -29.17
C LEU A 18 24.62 14.82 -30.67
N GLN A 19 25.39 14.06 -31.43
CA GLN A 19 25.15 13.78 -32.84
C GLN A 19 24.00 12.78 -32.95
N LEU A 20 22.94 13.17 -33.66
CA LEU A 20 21.96 12.25 -34.22
C LEU A 20 22.66 11.46 -35.33
N VAL A 21 22.70 10.13 -35.19
CA VAL A 21 23.10 9.24 -36.30
C VAL A 21 21.87 9.10 -37.20
N ASP A 22 22.02 9.62 -38.41
CA ASP A 22 21.05 9.56 -39.51
C ASP A 22 21.34 8.29 -40.32
N GLU A 23 20.45 7.30 -40.29
CA GLU A 23 20.50 6.14 -41.19
C GLU A 23 19.56 6.38 -42.39
N GLN A 24 20.15 6.79 -43.52
CA GLN A 24 19.64 6.58 -44.89
C GLN A 24 20.64 5.62 -45.55
N ASP A 25 20.33 4.59 -46.34
CA ASP A 25 19.24 4.23 -47.28
C ASP A 25 19.57 2.79 -47.81
N PRO A 26 19.01 2.19 -48.90
CA PRO A 26 17.65 2.02 -49.40
C PRO A 26 17.27 0.53 -49.63
N ARG A 27 15.97 0.22 -49.71
CA ARG A 27 15.32 -0.38 -50.92
C ARG A 27 13.93 -1.00 -50.65
N HIS A 28 13.02 -0.63 -51.55
CA HIS A 28 11.79 -1.32 -52.00
C HIS A 28 10.44 -1.08 -51.31
N ARG A 29 9.77 -0.06 -51.88
CA ARG A 29 8.47 -0.08 -52.58
C ARG A 29 7.13 -0.10 -51.82
N ASP A 30 6.43 1.02 -52.08
CA ASP A 30 5.03 1.18 -52.49
C ASP A 30 3.93 1.17 -51.43
N GLY A 31 3.23 2.31 -51.34
CA GLY A 31 1.90 2.41 -50.74
C GLY A 31 1.63 3.75 -50.06
N LEU A 32 1.43 4.81 -50.85
CA LEU A 32 0.74 6.02 -50.38
C LEU A 32 -0.66 5.64 -49.89
N ASP A 33 -1.11 6.18 -48.75
CA ASP A 33 -2.38 6.88 -48.80
C ASP A 33 -2.52 8.03 -47.81
N ALA A 34 -3.25 9.04 -48.26
CA ALA A 34 -3.37 10.36 -47.69
C ALA A 34 -4.44 10.41 -46.60
N THR A 35 -4.04 10.70 -45.37
CA THR A 35 -4.87 11.53 -44.48
C THR A 35 -3.97 12.42 -43.64
N GLY A 36 -4.05 13.73 -43.87
CA GLY A 36 -3.32 14.74 -43.11
C GLY A 36 -3.76 14.75 -41.64
N ARG A 37 -3.05 14.01 -40.81
CA ARG A 37 -2.95 14.25 -39.37
C ARG A 37 -1.48 14.47 -39.07
N GLY A 38 -1.14 15.70 -38.68
CA GLY A 38 0.20 16.03 -38.19
C GLY A 38 0.53 15.11 -37.02
N ALA A 39 1.42 14.15 -37.26
CA ALA A 39 2.02 13.36 -36.22
C ALA A 39 2.85 14.31 -35.37
N ILE A 40 2.35 14.63 -34.17
CA ILE A 40 3.21 15.10 -33.08
C ILE A 40 3.95 13.86 -32.59
N GLY A 41 4.94 13.46 -33.40
CA GLY A 41 5.94 12.46 -33.08
C GLY A 41 6.86 13.05 -32.02
N GLY A 42 6.55 12.72 -30.78
CA GLY A 42 7.27 13.17 -29.61
C GLY A 42 6.77 12.42 -28.40
N VAL A 43 6.79 11.08 -28.46
CA VAL A 43 6.81 10.27 -27.25
C VAL A 43 8.02 10.76 -26.49
N MET A 44 7.81 11.57 -25.45
CA MET A 44 8.84 11.83 -24.46
C MET A 44 9.19 10.46 -23.89
N ARG A 45 10.26 9.88 -24.43
CA ARG A 45 11.00 8.78 -23.82
C ARG A 45 11.58 9.34 -22.53
N ALA A 46 10.77 9.34 -21.47
CA ALA A 46 11.22 9.51 -20.09
C ALA A 46 12.00 8.24 -19.70
N GLN A 47 13.18 8.08 -20.31
CA GLN A 47 14.17 7.09 -19.91
C GLN A 47 14.78 7.53 -18.57
N SER A 48 15.03 6.58 -17.68
CA SER A 48 15.97 6.67 -16.56
C SER A 48 15.57 7.35 -15.22
N LEU A 49 14.51 8.17 -15.11
CA LEU A 49 14.26 8.97 -13.88
C LEU A 49 13.42 8.26 -12.79
N MET A 50 12.94 7.05 -13.06
CA MET A 50 11.95 6.32 -12.23
C MET A 50 12.45 5.79 -10.87
N LEU A 51 13.70 6.04 -10.47
CA LEU A 51 14.28 5.44 -9.27
C LEU A 51 14.97 6.41 -8.31
N SER A 52 15.08 7.70 -8.63
CA SER A 52 15.79 8.67 -7.79
C SER A 52 14.90 9.39 -6.75
N GLY A 53 13.56 9.46 -6.92
CA GLY A 53 12.70 10.32 -6.10
C GLY A 53 11.85 9.66 -5.00
N ALA A 54 11.32 10.42 -4.03
CA ALA A 54 10.54 9.92 -2.88
C ALA A 54 9.01 9.85 -3.12
N GLY A 55 8.56 9.79 -4.38
CA GLY A 55 7.15 9.84 -4.76
C GLY A 55 6.30 8.67 -4.29
N GLN A 56 5.04 8.96 -3.96
CA GLN A 56 4.10 8.04 -3.34
C GLN A 56 3.65 6.91 -4.28
N GLN A 57 3.63 7.12 -5.60
CA GLN A 57 3.28 6.09 -6.59
C GLN A 57 4.52 5.33 -7.11
N CYS A 58 5.70 5.94 -7.01
CA CYS A 58 7.00 5.29 -7.24
C CYS A 58 7.23 4.11 -6.26
N ALA A 59 6.58 4.15 -5.09
CA ALA A 59 6.49 3.07 -4.11
C ALA A 59 5.98 1.73 -4.66
N LEU A 60 5.03 1.79 -5.59
CA LEU A 60 4.32 0.66 -6.19
C LEU A 60 5.26 -0.11 -7.15
N ASN A 61 6.11 0.62 -7.89
CA ASN A 61 7.18 0.04 -8.69
C ASN A 61 8.30 -0.55 -7.79
N ARG A 62 8.59 0.08 -6.65
CA ARG A 62 9.58 -0.43 -5.68
C ARG A 62 9.12 -1.70 -4.97
N TYR A 63 7.82 -1.89 -4.78
CA TYR A 63 7.22 -3.16 -4.33
C TYR A 63 7.42 -4.29 -5.32
N GLN A 64 7.10 -4.04 -6.60
CA GLN A 64 7.34 -5.00 -7.68
C GLN A 64 8.83 -5.37 -7.75
N LEU A 65 9.73 -4.38 -7.66
CA LEU A 65 11.18 -4.60 -7.68
C LEU A 65 11.67 -5.40 -6.47
N ALA A 66 11.19 -5.07 -5.27
CA ALA A 66 11.53 -5.78 -4.04
C ALA A 66 11.04 -7.23 -4.03
N LEU A 67 9.85 -7.49 -4.57
CA LEU A 67 9.27 -8.83 -4.63
C LEU A 67 9.91 -9.68 -5.71
N VAL A 68 10.13 -9.14 -6.91
CA VAL A 68 10.85 -9.84 -7.99
C VAL A 68 12.27 -10.22 -7.56
N ALA A 69 12.93 -9.34 -6.80
CA ALA A 69 14.26 -9.64 -6.27
C ALA A 69 14.26 -10.64 -5.09
N ALA A 70 13.25 -10.60 -4.21
CA ALA A 70 13.09 -11.52 -3.08
C ALA A 70 12.57 -12.91 -3.46
N HIS A 71 11.97 -13.07 -4.65
CA HIS A 71 11.53 -14.38 -5.18
C HIS A 71 12.65 -15.13 -5.92
N GLY A 72 13.84 -14.54 -6.07
CA GLY A 72 15.05 -15.20 -6.54
C GLY A 72 15.00 -15.57 -8.03
N ALA A 73 15.65 -14.76 -8.88
CA ALA A 73 16.23 -15.13 -10.18
C ALA A 73 15.48 -16.12 -11.10
N GLY A 74 14.15 -16.16 -11.01
CA GLY A 74 13.27 -16.77 -11.98
C GLY A 74 12.37 -15.67 -12.51
N ILE A 75 12.50 -15.36 -13.79
CA ILE A 75 11.34 -14.89 -14.54
C ILE A 75 10.24 -15.89 -14.17
N LEU A 76 9.14 -15.41 -13.58
CA LEU A 76 7.91 -16.18 -13.49
C LEU A 76 7.55 -16.59 -14.92
N GLU A 77 8.03 -17.76 -15.34
CA GLU A 77 7.49 -18.43 -16.52
C GLU A 77 6.04 -18.74 -16.16
N PRO A 78 5.06 -18.14 -16.86
CA PRO A 78 3.66 -18.29 -16.51
C PRO A 78 3.28 -19.77 -16.61
N ALA A 79 2.60 -20.28 -15.59
CA ALA A 79 1.82 -21.50 -15.76
C ALA A 79 0.86 -21.28 -16.93
N ALA A 80 1.05 -22.07 -17.98
CA ALA A 80 0.36 -21.93 -19.25
C ALA A 80 -1.16 -22.12 -19.07
N GLN A 81 -1.90 -21.02 -18.95
CA GLN A 81 -3.34 -20.93 -19.23
C GLN A 81 -3.79 -19.46 -19.33
N GLY A 82 -3.76 -18.94 -20.56
CA GLY A 82 -4.80 -18.03 -21.09
C GLY A 82 -4.90 -16.57 -20.60
N HIS A 83 -4.06 -16.09 -19.68
CA HIS A 83 -4.12 -14.69 -19.21
C HIS A 83 -3.05 -13.80 -19.83
N GLN A 84 -3.42 -12.54 -20.07
CA GLN A 84 -2.60 -11.45 -20.63
C GLN A 84 -1.13 -11.54 -20.16
N ASP A 85 -0.24 -11.80 -21.12
CA ASP A 85 1.20 -11.91 -20.89
C ASP A 85 1.73 -10.68 -20.14
N TYR A 86 2.26 -10.87 -18.94
CA TYR A 86 3.05 -9.86 -18.25
C TYR A 86 4.30 -9.55 -19.09
N ARG A 87 4.32 -8.37 -19.71
CA ARG A 87 5.49 -7.81 -20.39
C ARG A 87 6.09 -6.71 -19.52
N PRO A 88 7.36 -6.82 -19.06
CA PRO A 88 8.01 -5.74 -18.34
C PRO A 88 8.00 -4.47 -19.20
N LEU A 89 7.42 -3.37 -18.69
CA LEU A 89 7.10 -2.16 -19.46
C LEU A 89 8.29 -1.25 -19.79
N TYR A 90 9.53 -1.71 -19.57
CA TYR A 90 10.74 -0.99 -19.96
C TYR A 90 11.70 -1.91 -20.71
N GLN A 91 12.05 -1.54 -21.95
CA GLN A 91 13.36 -1.88 -22.52
C GLN A 91 14.37 -0.90 -21.90
N ASP A 92 14.87 -1.23 -20.73
CA ASP A 92 15.84 -0.41 -20.04
C ASP A 92 16.79 -1.29 -19.21
N VAL A 93 18.00 -0.78 -18.96
CA VAL A 93 19.16 -1.39 -18.31
C VAL A 93 18.73 -2.37 -17.21
N ALA A 94 19.13 -3.64 -17.32
CA ALA A 94 18.65 -4.73 -16.47
C ALA A 94 18.75 -4.37 -14.98
N TYR A 95 17.83 -4.84 -14.13
CA TYR A 95 17.82 -4.55 -12.69
C TYR A 95 19.19 -4.78 -12.01
N SER A 96 19.90 -5.83 -12.43
CA SER A 96 21.26 -6.17 -12.01
C SER A 96 22.33 -5.12 -12.33
N GLN A 97 22.04 -4.21 -13.25
CA GLN A 97 22.91 -3.12 -13.68
C GLN A 97 22.59 -1.80 -12.95
N ARG A 98 21.49 -1.71 -12.18
CA ARG A 98 21.07 -0.49 -11.43
C ARG A 98 21.25 -0.62 -9.93
N PHE A 99 20.89 -1.77 -9.38
CA PHE A 99 21.00 -2.06 -7.97
C PHE A 99 22.10 -3.08 -7.75
N GLN A 100 23.11 -2.69 -6.99
CA GLN A 100 24.14 -3.62 -6.55
C GLN A 100 23.62 -4.37 -5.33
N ARG A 101 23.56 -5.70 -5.43
CA ARG A 101 23.13 -6.55 -4.32
C ARG A 101 24.15 -6.48 -3.20
N VAL A 102 23.66 -6.29 -1.98
CA VAL A 102 24.48 -6.27 -0.78
C VAL A 102 24.76 -7.73 -0.35
N PRO A 103 26.03 -8.12 -0.09
CA PRO A 103 26.41 -9.49 0.30
C PRO A 103 25.66 -10.03 1.51
N GLU A 104 25.28 -9.16 2.45
CA GLU A 104 24.56 -9.48 3.68
C GLU A 104 23.09 -9.88 3.43
N SER A 105 22.61 -9.92 2.19
CA SER A 105 21.29 -10.46 1.84
C SER A 105 21.15 -11.93 2.26
N CYS A 106 19.97 -12.32 2.77
CA CYS A 106 19.62 -13.72 3.09
C CYS A 106 18.16 -14.01 2.70
N ASP A 107 17.70 -15.23 2.96
CA ASP A 107 16.33 -15.68 2.67
C ASP A 107 15.24 -14.78 3.28
N GLN A 108 15.56 -14.09 4.39
CA GLN A 108 14.62 -13.23 5.11
C GLN A 108 14.77 -11.74 4.80
N LEU A 109 15.86 -11.35 4.13
CA LEU A 109 16.29 -9.97 4.00
C LEU A 109 17.01 -9.78 2.66
N PHE A 110 16.36 -9.13 1.73
CA PHE A 110 16.98 -8.70 0.49
C PHE A 110 17.44 -7.25 0.61
N MET A 111 18.70 -6.97 0.29
CA MET A 111 19.26 -5.63 0.32
C MET A 111 19.97 -5.32 -1.00
N ALA A 112 19.69 -4.14 -1.55
CA ALA A 112 20.39 -3.65 -2.72
C ALA A 112 20.48 -2.13 -2.70
N HIS A 113 21.48 -1.57 -3.36
CA HIS A 113 21.74 -0.13 -3.27
C HIS A 113 22.01 0.52 -4.62
N THR A 114 21.80 1.83 -4.64
CA THR A 114 22.32 2.80 -5.60
C THR A 114 23.31 3.72 -4.85
N PRO A 115 23.93 4.73 -5.49
CA PRO A 115 24.79 5.68 -4.76
C PRO A 115 24.09 6.50 -3.67
N GLU A 116 22.76 6.65 -3.71
CA GLU A 116 21.99 7.52 -2.80
C GLU A 116 20.96 6.77 -1.93
N LEU A 117 20.55 5.57 -2.37
CA LEU A 117 19.44 4.81 -1.79
C LEU A 117 19.86 3.38 -1.43
N LEU A 118 19.53 2.93 -0.23
CA LEU A 118 19.53 1.53 0.18
C LEU A 118 18.10 1.00 0.20
N LEU A 119 17.80 0.02 -0.65
CA LEU A 119 16.56 -0.73 -0.67
C LEU A 119 16.68 -1.96 0.24
N ILE A 120 15.72 -2.14 1.14
CA ILE A 120 15.60 -3.27 2.06
C ILE A 120 14.22 -3.89 1.93
N ALA A 121 14.15 -5.15 1.52
CA ALA A 121 12.91 -5.92 1.46
C ALA A 121 12.94 -7.06 2.47
N ILE A 122 11.92 -7.14 3.31
CA ILE A 122 11.81 -8.12 4.38
C ILE A 122 10.82 -9.21 4.00
N ARG A 123 11.19 -10.47 4.28
CA ARG A 123 10.34 -11.65 4.12
C ARG A 123 10.54 -12.59 5.32
N ASP A 124 9.58 -12.68 6.23
CA ASP A 124 9.61 -13.77 7.21
C ASP A 124 9.04 -15.05 6.55
N PRO A 125 9.75 -16.19 6.63
CA PRO A 125 9.33 -17.47 6.04
C PRO A 125 8.25 -18.16 6.87
N ARG A 126 8.02 -17.75 8.13
CA ARG A 126 6.97 -18.33 8.97
C ARG A 126 5.60 -17.88 8.48
N PRO A 127 4.59 -18.76 8.48
CA PRO A 127 3.24 -18.39 8.10
C PRO A 127 2.64 -17.40 9.09
N ALA A 128 1.66 -16.61 8.62
CA ALA A 128 1.01 -15.60 9.45
C ALA A 128 0.38 -16.20 10.72
N THR A 129 -0.18 -17.40 10.63
CA THR A 129 -0.79 -18.16 11.74
C THR A 129 0.14 -18.29 12.95
N THR A 130 1.45 -18.45 12.74
CA THR A 130 2.43 -18.59 13.83
C THR A 130 2.48 -17.34 14.69
N PHE A 131 2.38 -16.15 14.08
CA PHE A 131 2.48 -14.88 14.81
C PHE A 131 1.23 -14.56 15.63
N PHE A 132 0.08 -15.13 15.28
CA PHE A 132 -1.17 -14.91 16.00
C PHE A 132 -1.49 -16.02 17.01
N GLY A 133 -0.56 -16.95 17.24
CA GLY A 133 -0.65 -17.92 18.32
C GLY A 133 -0.39 -17.30 19.70
N GLU A 134 -0.76 -18.03 20.76
CA GLU A 134 -0.59 -17.58 22.16
C GLU A 134 0.85 -17.16 22.48
N ASP A 135 1.84 -17.84 21.87
CA ASP A 135 3.27 -17.60 22.07
C ASP A 135 3.77 -16.28 21.49
N ASP A 136 3.04 -15.62 20.58
CA ASP A 136 3.55 -14.41 19.90
C ASP A 136 2.62 -13.19 20.06
N LEU A 137 1.35 -13.39 20.41
CA LEU A 137 0.30 -12.35 20.44
C LEU A 137 0.48 -11.29 21.55
N GLU A 138 1.18 -11.64 22.63
CA GLU A 138 1.33 -10.78 23.81
C GLU A 138 2.12 -9.48 23.48
N PRO A 139 1.64 -8.29 23.90
CA PRO A 139 2.41 -7.06 23.75
C PRO A 139 3.60 -7.04 24.72
N VAL A 140 4.80 -6.74 24.24
CA VAL A 140 6.03 -6.57 25.04
C VAL A 140 6.54 -5.13 24.96
N PRO A 141 7.26 -4.63 25.97
CA PRO A 141 7.86 -3.29 25.90
C PRO A 141 8.80 -3.16 24.69
N PHE A 142 8.71 -2.03 23.98
CA PHE A 142 9.67 -1.68 22.93
C PHE A 142 10.92 -1.06 23.57
N GLU A 143 11.99 -1.84 23.72
CA GLU A 143 13.19 -1.46 24.49
C GLU A 143 13.92 -0.25 23.89
N GLU A 144 13.83 -0.05 22.58
CA GLU A 144 14.49 1.02 21.86
C GLU A 144 13.73 2.34 21.94
N GLY A 145 12.56 2.40 22.59
CA GLY A 145 11.72 3.60 22.61
C GLY A 145 10.55 3.54 23.59
N GLN A 146 9.38 4.02 23.16
CA GLN A 146 8.18 4.08 23.99
C GLN A 146 7.09 3.15 23.45
N GLY A 147 6.23 2.70 24.35
CA GLY A 147 5.07 1.87 24.04
C GLY A 147 5.39 0.38 24.01
N ARG A 148 4.38 -0.39 23.60
CA ARG A 148 4.44 -1.85 23.50
C ARG A 148 4.24 -2.29 22.06
N VAL A 149 4.92 -3.37 21.70
CA VAL A 149 4.90 -3.97 20.37
C VAL A 149 4.60 -5.46 20.48
N HIS A 150 4.11 -6.03 19.39
CA HIS A 150 3.78 -7.45 19.32
C HIS A 150 5.04 -8.32 19.48
N ARG A 151 5.04 -9.29 20.41
CA ARG A 151 6.22 -10.11 20.76
C ARG A 151 6.86 -10.79 19.55
N GLY A 152 6.06 -11.51 18.76
CA GLY A 152 6.56 -12.24 17.59
C GLY A 152 7.22 -11.34 16.53
N PHE A 153 6.58 -10.22 16.18
CA PHE A 153 7.13 -9.25 15.23
C PHE A 153 8.38 -8.55 15.79
N TYR A 154 8.40 -8.24 17.09
CA TYR A 154 9.54 -7.61 17.75
C TYR A 154 10.78 -8.50 17.75
N HIS A 155 10.64 -9.78 18.12
CA HIS A 155 11.77 -10.71 18.08
C HIS A 155 12.31 -10.91 16.67
N ALA A 156 11.45 -10.94 15.65
CA ALA A 156 11.88 -10.98 14.26
C ALA A 156 12.62 -9.71 13.85
N ALA A 157 12.12 -8.53 14.24
CA ALA A 157 12.77 -7.25 13.97
C ALA A 157 14.16 -7.16 14.62
N LYS A 158 14.33 -7.60 15.88
CA LYS A 158 15.65 -7.61 16.55
C LYS A 158 16.69 -8.43 15.77
N ARG A 159 16.32 -9.62 15.29
CA ARG A 159 17.22 -10.47 14.49
C ARG A 159 17.68 -9.78 13.20
N LEU A 160 16.80 -9.02 12.56
CA LEU A 160 17.12 -8.28 11.35
C LEU A 160 17.90 -6.99 11.65
N TYR A 161 17.63 -6.34 12.78
CA TYR A 161 18.27 -5.10 13.19
C TYR A 161 19.79 -5.22 13.27
N GLU A 162 20.32 -6.30 13.83
CA GLU A 162 21.78 -6.52 13.90
C GLU A 162 22.42 -6.54 12.51
N ARG A 163 21.79 -7.25 11.57
CA ARG A 163 22.30 -7.40 10.19
C ARG A 163 22.20 -6.08 9.42
N VAL A 164 21.05 -5.41 9.51
CA VAL A 164 20.81 -4.13 8.83
C VAL A 164 21.68 -3.02 9.41
N SER A 165 21.84 -2.95 10.73
CA SER A 165 22.68 -1.94 11.38
C SER A 165 24.15 -2.12 11.03
N THR A 166 24.63 -3.36 10.96
CA THR A 166 25.99 -3.67 10.49
C THR A 166 26.19 -3.20 9.06
N CYS A 167 25.27 -3.52 8.15
CA CYS A 167 25.29 -3.05 6.77
C CYS A 167 25.32 -1.50 6.69
N LEU A 168 24.42 -0.83 7.41
CA LEU A 168 24.35 0.64 7.43
C LEU A 168 25.64 1.29 7.94
N ASN A 169 26.28 0.69 8.94
CA ASN A 169 27.54 1.20 9.48
C ASN A 169 28.73 0.92 8.55
N ASN A 170 28.65 -0.11 7.71
CA ASN A 170 29.73 -0.56 6.81
C ASN A 170 29.58 -0.02 5.37
N GLY A 171 29.29 1.28 5.23
CA GLY A 171 29.35 1.96 3.93
C GLY A 171 28.04 2.55 3.42
N PHE A 172 26.92 2.32 4.11
CA PHE A 172 25.60 2.86 3.74
C PHE A 172 25.08 3.95 4.68
N GLY A 173 25.92 4.48 5.57
CA GLY A 173 25.47 5.33 6.67
C GLY A 173 24.82 6.66 6.27
N GLY A 174 25.16 7.17 5.08
CA GLY A 174 24.56 8.38 4.49
C GLY A 174 23.45 8.12 3.47
N HIS A 175 23.09 6.85 3.20
CA HIS A 175 22.04 6.54 2.23
C HIS A 175 20.66 6.77 2.84
N LYS A 176 19.73 7.20 1.98
CA LYS A 176 18.31 7.10 2.30
C LYS A 176 17.91 5.63 2.31
N VAL A 177 17.14 5.22 3.31
CA VAL A 177 16.72 3.83 3.50
C VAL A 177 15.27 3.68 3.07
N LEU A 178 15.04 2.84 2.06
CA LEU A 178 13.70 2.44 1.65
C LEU A 178 13.42 1.02 2.10
N MET A 179 12.41 0.86 2.95
CA MET A 179 12.04 -0.44 3.50
C MET A 179 10.67 -0.87 3.01
N CYS A 180 10.51 -2.17 2.76
CA CYS A 180 9.21 -2.74 2.49
C CYS A 180 9.01 -4.16 3.02
N GLY A 181 7.74 -4.53 3.22
CA GLY A 181 7.35 -5.89 3.60
C GLY A 181 5.86 -6.14 3.36
N HIS A 182 5.52 -7.39 3.02
CA HIS A 182 4.15 -7.87 2.85
C HIS A 182 3.68 -8.69 4.06
N GLY A 183 2.40 -8.55 4.41
CA GLY A 183 1.76 -9.25 5.52
C GLY A 183 2.53 -9.05 6.84
N VAL A 184 2.83 -10.14 7.53
CA VAL A 184 3.63 -10.13 8.76
C VAL A 184 5.00 -9.46 8.60
N SER A 185 5.60 -9.55 7.41
CA SER A 185 6.88 -8.90 7.12
C SER A 185 6.76 -7.38 7.11
N GLY A 186 5.58 -6.85 6.76
CA GLY A 186 5.30 -5.41 6.85
C GLY A 186 5.20 -4.93 8.31
N ALA A 187 4.61 -5.73 9.19
CA ALA A 187 4.59 -5.43 10.64
C ALA A 187 6.00 -5.47 11.25
N ILE A 188 6.83 -6.45 10.84
CA ILE A 188 8.25 -6.52 11.20
C ILE A 188 9.01 -5.29 10.68
N ALA A 189 8.75 -4.87 9.43
CA ALA A 189 9.37 -3.71 8.83
C ALA A 189 9.01 -2.39 9.55
N LEU A 190 7.79 -2.27 10.08
CA LEU A 190 7.38 -1.13 10.91
C LEU A 190 8.22 -1.01 12.19
N ILE A 191 8.35 -2.12 12.93
CA ILE A 191 9.15 -2.15 14.15
C ILE A 191 10.62 -1.86 13.84
N LEU A 192 11.17 -2.51 12.81
CA LEU A 192 12.56 -2.30 12.40
C LEU A 192 12.81 -0.85 11.93
N GLY A 193 11.87 -0.25 11.19
CA GLY A 193 11.95 1.14 10.77
C GLY A 193 12.02 2.10 11.96
N GLN A 194 11.27 1.81 13.03
CA GLN A 194 11.31 2.60 14.26
C GLN A 194 12.59 2.37 15.09
N MET A 195 13.19 1.19 15.06
CA MET A 195 14.54 0.96 15.62
C MET A 195 15.59 1.82 14.86
N LEU A 196 15.40 1.99 13.55
CA LEU A 196 16.27 2.77 12.67
C LEU A 196 15.91 4.26 12.56
N ARG A 197 15.05 4.79 13.45
CA ARG A 197 14.52 6.18 13.42
C ARG A 197 15.57 7.30 13.38
N HIS A 198 16.84 7.00 13.65
CA HIS A 198 17.95 7.95 13.55
C HIS A 198 18.50 8.07 12.11
N ARG A 199 17.93 7.31 11.16
CA ARG A 199 18.23 7.33 9.72
C ARG A 199 17.04 7.92 8.95
N ASP A 200 17.27 8.36 7.71
CA ASP A 200 16.21 8.73 6.78
C ASP A 200 15.53 7.47 6.23
N VAL A 201 14.53 6.96 6.97
CA VAL A 201 13.78 5.75 6.62
C VAL A 201 12.42 6.11 6.04
N GLN A 202 12.13 5.55 4.87
CA GLN A 202 10.81 5.56 4.23
C GLN A 202 10.30 4.13 4.11
N LEU A 203 9.13 3.87 4.68
CA LEU A 203 8.55 2.54 4.84
C LEU A 203 7.30 2.35 3.99
N TYR A 204 7.22 1.20 3.33
CA TYR A 204 6.09 0.75 2.54
C TYR A 204 5.63 -0.64 2.96
N THR A 205 4.43 -0.75 3.51
CA THR A 205 3.89 -2.05 3.95
C THR A 205 2.65 -2.41 3.15
N TYR A 206 2.44 -3.71 2.93
CA TYR A 206 1.36 -4.23 2.08
C TYR A 206 0.63 -5.32 2.87
N GLY A 207 -0.66 -5.14 3.14
CA GLY A 207 -1.43 -6.11 3.94
C GLY A 207 -0.94 -6.29 5.37
N ALA A 208 -0.19 -5.32 5.90
CA ALA A 208 0.45 -5.48 7.19
C ALA A 208 -0.56 -5.41 8.36
N PRO A 209 -0.51 -6.37 9.29
CA PRO A 209 -1.27 -6.30 10.53
C PRO A 209 -0.76 -5.17 11.42
N ARG A 210 -1.54 -4.84 12.45
CA ARG A 210 -1.14 -3.90 13.50
C ARG A 210 0.00 -4.49 14.34
N ALA A 211 0.95 -3.65 14.73
CA ALA A 211 2.22 -4.12 15.32
C ALA A 211 2.56 -3.50 16.68
N GLY A 212 1.96 -2.35 17.03
CA GLY A 212 2.24 -1.65 18.29
C GLY A 212 1.03 -0.92 18.84
N ASP A 213 1.09 -0.59 20.14
CA ASP A 213 0.05 0.14 20.85
C ASP A 213 0.00 1.63 20.47
N ALA A 214 -0.97 2.36 21.03
CA ALA A 214 -1.13 3.79 20.79
C ALA A 214 0.11 4.63 21.17
N THR A 215 0.89 4.17 22.15
CA THR A 215 2.10 4.86 22.61
C THR A 215 3.23 4.67 21.61
N PHE A 216 3.42 3.44 21.11
CA PHE A 216 4.36 3.13 20.03
C PHE A 216 4.01 3.89 18.75
N VAL A 217 2.75 3.86 18.32
CA VAL A 217 2.30 4.56 17.10
C VAL A 217 2.57 6.06 17.18
N ARG A 218 2.34 6.67 18.35
CA ARG A 218 2.64 8.09 18.59
C ARG A 218 4.14 8.37 18.58
N ALA A 219 4.94 7.50 19.20
CA ALA A 219 6.39 7.62 19.20
C ALA A 219 7.00 7.41 17.79
N ALA A 220 6.31 6.67 16.91
CA ALA A 220 6.71 6.42 15.53
C ALA A 220 6.20 7.46 14.53
N GLN A 221 5.46 8.50 14.96
CA GLN A 221 4.81 9.45 14.05
C GLN A 221 5.73 10.15 13.02
N SER A 222 7.03 10.27 13.33
CA SER A 222 8.01 10.87 12.42
C SER A 222 8.48 9.93 11.31
N LEU A 223 8.20 8.63 11.41
CA LEU A 223 8.57 7.64 10.41
C LEU A 223 7.64 7.78 9.20
N ALA A 224 8.22 8.08 8.03
CA ALA A 224 7.46 8.18 6.79
C ALA A 224 6.97 6.80 6.34
N HIS A 225 5.74 6.45 6.75
CA HIS A 225 5.16 5.13 6.51
C HIS A 225 3.90 5.22 5.66
N TYR A 226 3.88 4.47 4.56
CA TYR A 226 2.71 4.28 3.70
C TYR A 226 2.26 2.82 3.81
N ARG A 227 0.98 2.61 4.17
CA ARG A 227 0.39 1.27 4.29
C ARG A 227 -0.61 1.03 3.17
N MET A 228 -0.36 0.00 2.39
CA MET A 228 -1.19 -0.47 1.31
C MET A 228 -2.12 -1.55 1.85
N VAL A 229 -3.42 -1.36 1.68
CA VAL A 229 -4.44 -2.28 2.18
C VAL A 229 -5.39 -2.63 1.05
N HIS A 230 -5.55 -3.91 0.77
CA HIS A 230 -6.54 -4.39 -0.18
C HIS A 230 -7.89 -4.57 0.52
N HIS A 231 -8.99 -4.17 -0.12
CA HIS A 231 -10.32 -4.13 0.49
C HIS A 231 -10.84 -5.48 0.99
N HIS A 232 -10.40 -6.58 0.37
CA HIS A 232 -10.75 -7.94 0.76
C HIS A 232 -9.71 -8.62 1.67
N ASP A 233 -8.66 -7.90 2.11
CA ASP A 233 -7.63 -8.49 2.97
C ASP A 233 -8.02 -8.40 4.44
N LEU A 234 -8.07 -9.56 5.10
CA LEU A 234 -8.37 -9.70 6.53
C LEU A 234 -7.15 -9.38 7.41
N LEU A 235 -5.94 -9.56 6.90
CA LEU A 235 -4.71 -9.51 7.69
C LEU A 235 -4.46 -8.14 8.34
N PRO A 236 -4.71 -6.98 7.69
CA PRO A 236 -4.63 -5.67 8.32
C PRO A 236 -5.56 -5.51 9.53
N SER A 237 -6.67 -6.25 9.57
CA SER A 237 -7.61 -6.22 10.69
C SER A 237 -7.16 -7.10 11.86
N LEU A 238 -5.90 -7.55 11.89
CA LEU A 238 -5.30 -8.31 12.97
C LEU A 238 -4.13 -7.57 13.63
N PRO A 239 -3.78 -7.94 14.86
CA PRO A 239 -4.61 -8.70 15.80
C PRO A 239 -5.80 -7.85 16.28
N GLY A 240 -6.87 -8.49 16.73
CA GLY A 240 -8.02 -7.81 17.35
C GLY A 240 -8.77 -8.74 18.30
N SER A 241 -9.39 -8.19 19.34
CA SER A 241 -10.18 -8.94 20.33
C SER A 241 -11.34 -9.70 19.69
N TRP A 242 -11.76 -9.27 18.50
CA TRP A 242 -12.79 -9.91 17.69
C TRP A 242 -12.52 -11.39 17.38
N MET A 243 -11.25 -11.80 17.25
CA MET A 243 -10.85 -13.19 17.01
C MET A 243 -11.25 -14.12 18.16
N ASN A 244 -11.20 -13.59 19.38
CA ASN A 244 -11.49 -14.30 20.62
C ASN A 244 -12.85 -13.89 21.21
N THR A 245 -13.70 -13.25 20.41
CA THR A 245 -15.04 -12.86 20.81
C THR A 245 -16.03 -13.86 20.24
N ARG A 246 -16.99 -14.29 21.06
CA ARG A 246 -18.01 -15.23 20.60
C ARG A 246 -18.97 -14.56 19.62
N LEU A 247 -19.46 -15.31 18.65
CA LEU A 247 -20.43 -14.84 17.68
C LEU A 247 -21.69 -14.24 18.34
N SER A 248 -22.15 -14.80 19.47
CA SER A 248 -23.30 -14.24 20.20
C SER A 248 -23.09 -12.83 20.73
N THR A 249 -21.85 -12.45 21.03
CA THR A 249 -21.52 -11.09 21.48
C THR A 249 -21.74 -10.08 20.35
N TYR A 250 -21.65 -10.50 19.09
CA TYR A 250 -21.99 -9.65 17.94
C TYR A 250 -23.50 -9.56 17.69
N HIS A 251 -24.35 -10.44 18.24
CA HIS A 251 -25.80 -10.23 18.20
C HIS A 251 -26.22 -9.01 19.03
N GLY A 252 -25.46 -8.66 20.07
CA GLY A 252 -25.59 -7.37 20.79
C GLY A 252 -25.01 -6.17 20.02
N HIS A 253 -24.31 -6.41 18.91
CA HIS A 253 -23.81 -5.36 18.03
C HIS A 253 -24.67 -5.23 16.77
N ALA A 254 -24.96 -4.01 16.31
CA ALA A 254 -25.74 -3.80 15.10
C ALA A 254 -24.98 -4.31 13.86
N THR A 255 -25.28 -5.54 13.45
CA THR A 255 -24.85 -6.12 12.18
C THR A 255 -25.85 -5.70 11.11
N LEU A 256 -25.40 -4.88 10.17
CA LEU A 256 -26.22 -4.28 9.13
C LEU A 256 -25.78 -4.78 7.76
N GLY A 257 -26.71 -5.42 7.05
CA GLY A 257 -26.59 -5.63 5.61
C GLY A 257 -27.25 -4.45 4.89
N PHE A 258 -26.53 -3.85 3.94
CA PHE A 258 -27.04 -2.73 3.15
C PHE A 258 -27.41 -3.20 1.76
N ASN A 259 -28.65 -2.92 1.35
CA ASN A 259 -29.10 -3.17 -0.02
C ASN A 259 -28.74 -1.96 -0.89
N HIS A 260 -27.66 -2.07 -1.67
CA HIS A 260 -27.26 -1.04 -2.64
C HIS A 260 -26.49 -1.65 -3.83
N GLY A 261 -26.19 -0.83 -4.84
CA GLY A 261 -25.61 -1.30 -6.11
C GLY A 261 -24.11 -1.68 -6.11
N LEU A 262 -23.44 -1.70 -4.96
CA LEU A 262 -21.99 -2.02 -4.85
C LEU A 262 -21.79 -3.09 -3.76
N PRO A 263 -21.83 -4.40 -4.07
CA PRO A 263 -21.69 -5.46 -3.07
C PRO A 263 -20.47 -5.29 -2.13
N GLU A 264 -19.44 -4.61 -2.59
CA GLU A 264 -18.23 -4.23 -1.87
C GLU A 264 -18.50 -3.42 -0.59
N LEU A 265 -19.58 -2.63 -0.50
CA LEU A 265 -19.90 -1.83 0.71
C LEU A 265 -21.13 -2.34 1.48
N GLY A 266 -21.58 -3.56 1.17
CA GLY A 266 -22.89 -4.07 1.59
C GLY A 266 -23.01 -4.47 3.05
N VAL A 267 -21.98 -4.31 3.89
CA VAL A 267 -21.98 -4.85 5.25
C VAL A 267 -21.29 -3.88 6.23
N PHE A 268 -21.86 -3.78 7.43
CA PHE A 268 -21.24 -3.13 8.59
C PHE A 268 -21.54 -3.90 9.87
N VAL A 269 -20.53 -4.03 10.73
CA VAL A 269 -20.68 -4.58 12.08
C VAL A 269 -20.28 -3.51 13.08
N ALA A 270 -21.26 -2.94 13.79
CA ALA A 270 -21.01 -1.90 14.78
C ALA A 270 -20.03 -2.39 15.86
N GLY A 271 -19.10 -1.54 16.28
CA GLY A 271 -18.15 -1.88 17.35
C GLY A 271 -16.97 -2.76 16.92
N LEU A 272 -16.98 -3.33 15.72
CA LEU A 272 -15.85 -4.11 15.20
C LEU A 272 -14.56 -3.26 15.10
N GLY A 273 -14.68 -1.98 14.80
CA GLY A 273 -13.57 -1.02 14.82
C GLY A 273 -12.92 -0.83 16.21
N ALA A 274 -13.71 -0.97 17.29
CA ALA A 274 -13.18 -0.94 18.65
C ALA A 274 -12.44 -2.25 18.96
N LEU A 275 -13.06 -3.39 18.65
CA LEU A 275 -12.49 -4.72 18.88
C LEU A 275 -11.22 -4.99 18.04
N THR A 276 -11.10 -4.36 16.88
CA THR A 276 -9.88 -4.42 16.08
C THR A 276 -8.76 -3.55 16.67
N GLY A 277 -9.06 -2.40 17.28
CA GLY A 277 -8.06 -1.42 17.73
C GLY A 277 -7.64 -1.44 19.21
N GLU A 278 -8.15 -2.37 20.03
CA GLU A 278 -8.06 -2.30 21.51
C GLU A 278 -6.65 -2.54 22.10
N LEU A 279 -5.79 -3.32 21.42
CA LEU A 279 -4.42 -3.60 21.91
C LEU A 279 -3.33 -3.05 20.99
N TYR A 280 -3.62 -2.98 19.70
CA TYR A 280 -2.68 -2.57 18.67
C TYR A 280 -3.37 -1.57 17.72
N GLN A 281 -2.59 -0.66 17.15
CA GLN A 281 -3.07 0.37 16.24
C GLN A 281 -2.30 0.36 14.92
N HIS A 282 -2.91 0.94 13.89
CA HIS A 282 -2.23 1.18 12.63
C HIS A 282 -1.34 2.41 12.73
N HIS A 283 -0.12 2.30 12.20
CA HIS A 283 0.75 3.42 11.90
C HIS A 283 0.78 3.68 10.39
N GLY A 284 1.03 4.92 9.97
CA GLY A 284 1.25 5.28 8.57
C GLY A 284 0.01 5.71 7.78
N ALA A 285 0.28 6.37 6.65
CA ALA A 285 -0.71 6.87 5.71
C ALA A 285 -1.35 5.71 4.94
N LEU A 286 -2.68 5.60 5.02
CA LEU A 286 -3.45 4.57 4.32
C LEU A 286 -3.52 4.82 2.81
N ARG A 287 -3.26 3.76 2.05
CA ARG A 287 -3.58 3.58 0.63
C ARG A 287 -4.45 2.34 0.49
N HIS A 288 -5.75 2.56 0.40
CA HIS A 288 -6.76 1.52 0.35
C HIS A 288 -7.14 1.23 -1.10
N PHE A 289 -6.99 -0.01 -1.55
CA PHE A 289 -7.44 -0.46 -2.86
C PHE A 289 -8.85 -1.01 -2.76
N MET A 290 -9.84 -0.30 -3.30
CA MET A 290 -11.22 -0.75 -3.38
C MET A 290 -11.57 -1.05 -4.84
N PRO A 291 -12.02 -2.27 -5.19
CA PRO A 291 -12.48 -2.55 -6.55
C PRO A 291 -13.73 -1.71 -6.87
N LEU A 292 -13.83 -1.27 -8.12
CA LEU A 292 -14.99 -0.57 -8.65
C LEU A 292 -15.73 -1.49 -9.63
N VAL A 293 -17.06 -1.52 -9.51
CA VAL A 293 -17.93 -2.27 -10.43
C VAL A 293 -18.12 -1.44 -11.71
N SER A 294 -17.11 -1.41 -12.57
CA SER A 294 -17.20 -0.72 -13.86
C SER A 294 -16.68 -1.60 -14.99
N GLY A 295 -17.33 -2.75 -15.23
CA GLY A 295 -17.32 -3.52 -16.51
C GLY A 295 -15.97 -3.96 -17.11
N GLN A 296 -14.84 -3.50 -16.57
CA GLN A 296 -13.48 -3.82 -16.94
C GLN A 296 -12.85 -4.43 -15.69
N GLU A 297 -12.44 -5.68 -15.82
CA GLU A 297 -11.65 -6.36 -14.80
C GLU A 297 -10.43 -5.48 -14.44
N GLY A 298 -10.27 -5.13 -13.17
CA GLY A 298 -9.08 -4.42 -12.67
C GLY A 298 -9.22 -2.92 -12.36
N SER A 299 -10.40 -2.30 -12.44
CA SER A 299 -10.55 -0.90 -11.99
C SER A 299 -10.56 -0.81 -10.46
N HIS A 300 -9.46 -0.32 -9.86
CA HIS A 300 -9.31 -0.16 -8.40
C HIS A 300 -9.16 1.31 -8.01
N LEU A 301 -10.03 1.79 -7.12
CA LEU A 301 -9.87 3.07 -6.46
C LEU A 301 -8.79 2.97 -5.38
N MET A 302 -7.70 3.72 -5.52
CA MET A 302 -6.68 3.88 -4.48
C MET A 302 -6.90 5.19 -3.72
N TRP A 303 -7.23 5.12 -2.44
CA TRP A 303 -7.65 6.28 -1.67
C TRP A 303 -7.44 6.09 -0.16
N ALA A 304 -7.87 7.03 0.66
CA ALA A 304 -7.68 7.00 2.12
C ALA A 304 -9.02 7.14 2.87
N PRO A 305 -9.90 6.12 2.89
CA PRO A 305 -11.16 6.18 3.62
C PRO A 305 -10.96 6.19 5.14
N THR A 306 -11.98 6.65 5.88
CA THR A 306 -12.02 6.61 7.36
C THR A 306 -13.15 5.78 7.93
N SER A 307 -14.16 5.44 7.13
CA SER A 307 -15.31 4.62 7.51
C SER A 307 -14.87 3.19 7.80
N ASP A 308 -15.37 2.60 8.88
CA ASP A 308 -15.18 1.17 9.15
C ASP A 308 -15.92 0.31 8.10
N ILE A 309 -17.01 0.80 7.51
CA ILE A 309 -17.68 0.17 6.35
C ILE A 309 -16.69 -0.15 5.21
N VAL A 310 -15.71 0.73 4.98
CA VAL A 310 -14.73 0.53 3.91
C VAL A 310 -13.46 -0.15 4.44
N THR A 311 -12.96 0.33 5.58
CA THR A 311 -11.64 -0.06 6.10
C THR A 311 -11.65 -1.38 6.85
N GLN A 312 -12.81 -1.82 7.36
CA GLN A 312 -12.99 -3.12 8.04
C GLN A 312 -13.90 -4.05 7.24
N GLN A 313 -14.06 -3.82 5.94
CA GLN A 313 -15.03 -4.57 5.14
C GLN A 313 -14.74 -6.07 5.13
N ALA A 314 -13.49 -6.48 4.91
CA ALA A 314 -13.13 -7.89 4.86
C ALA A 314 -13.62 -8.65 6.11
N VAL A 315 -13.35 -8.10 7.31
CA VAL A 315 -13.78 -8.74 8.57
C VAL A 315 -15.28 -8.58 8.79
N SER A 316 -15.87 -7.44 8.45
CA SER A 316 -17.31 -7.21 8.57
C SER A 316 -18.09 -8.24 7.75
N ARG A 317 -17.65 -8.48 6.52
CA ARG A 317 -18.21 -9.49 5.63
C ARG A 317 -18.04 -10.91 6.18
N LEU A 318 -16.84 -11.26 6.65
CA LEU A 318 -16.58 -12.57 7.27
C LEU A 318 -17.51 -12.82 8.47
N VAL A 319 -17.65 -11.83 9.36
CA VAL A 319 -18.52 -11.94 10.54
C VAL A 319 -19.98 -12.04 10.12
N PHE A 320 -20.41 -11.21 9.16
CA PHE A 320 -21.79 -11.22 8.64
C PHE A 320 -22.17 -12.55 8.00
N GLU A 321 -21.32 -13.10 7.14
CA GLU A 321 -21.55 -14.40 6.48
C GLU A 321 -21.61 -15.54 7.50
N LYS A 322 -20.73 -15.52 8.52
CA LYS A 322 -20.76 -16.52 9.60
C LYS A 322 -22.02 -16.44 10.46
N LEU A 323 -22.48 -15.24 10.81
CA LEU A 323 -23.72 -15.04 11.56
C LEU A 323 -24.95 -15.48 10.75
N ARG A 324 -24.96 -15.21 9.44
CA ARG A 324 -26.03 -15.65 8.54
C ARG A 324 -26.10 -17.17 8.42
N ASP A 325 -24.95 -17.81 8.22
CA ASP A 325 -24.90 -19.24 7.88
C ASP A 325 -24.96 -20.14 9.13
N ARG A 326 -24.60 -19.64 10.31
CA ARG A 326 -24.62 -20.38 11.59
C ARG A 326 -25.13 -19.54 12.77
N PRO A 327 -26.42 -19.18 12.80
CA PRO A 327 -26.99 -18.34 13.86
C PRO A 327 -26.97 -18.99 15.25
N GLU A 328 -26.92 -20.32 15.33
CA GLU A 328 -26.94 -21.06 16.60
C GLU A 328 -25.54 -21.40 17.14
N CYS A 329 -24.47 -21.10 16.40
CA CYS A 329 -23.11 -21.41 16.80
C CYS A 329 -22.51 -20.25 17.62
N ASP A 330 -22.48 -20.40 18.94
CA ASP A 330 -21.76 -19.50 19.87
C ASP A 330 -20.22 -19.70 19.85
N GLY A 331 -19.67 -19.99 18.67
CA GLY A 331 -18.24 -20.22 18.46
C GLY A 331 -17.45 -18.91 18.35
N MET A 332 -16.12 -19.01 18.47
CA MET A 332 -15.23 -17.91 18.14
C MET A 332 -15.16 -17.68 16.63
N VAL A 333 -14.92 -16.44 16.22
CA VAL A 333 -14.68 -16.11 14.81
C VAL A 333 -13.30 -16.60 14.40
N GLY A 334 -13.20 -17.88 14.01
CA GLY A 334 -11.97 -18.42 13.44
C GLY A 334 -11.60 -17.70 12.15
N VAL A 335 -10.34 -17.32 11.99
CA VAL A 335 -9.84 -16.69 10.75
C VAL A 335 -9.01 -17.73 10.01
N ASP A 336 -9.40 -18.07 8.78
CA ASP A 336 -8.51 -18.85 7.92
C ASP A 336 -7.47 -17.90 7.32
N LEU A 337 -6.31 -17.83 7.96
CA LEU A 337 -5.18 -17.02 7.48
C LEU A 337 -4.49 -17.65 6.26
N GLY A 338 -4.90 -18.86 5.84
CA GLY A 338 -4.49 -19.45 4.56
C GLY A 338 -5.08 -18.74 3.35
N GLU A 339 -6.19 -18.02 3.51
CA GLU A 339 -6.84 -17.23 2.47
C GLU A 339 -6.42 -15.74 2.44
N SER A 340 -5.42 -15.33 3.25
CA SER A 340 -4.92 -13.95 3.20
C SER A 340 -4.41 -13.62 1.79
N LEU A 341 -4.73 -12.43 1.29
CA LEU A 341 -4.37 -12.04 -0.07
C LEU A 341 -2.86 -12.10 -0.26
N GLY A 342 -2.46 -12.77 -1.33
CA GLY A 342 -1.06 -12.92 -1.69
C GLY A 342 -0.44 -11.62 -2.18
N VAL A 343 0.87 -11.67 -2.29
CA VAL A 343 1.70 -10.63 -2.93
C VAL A 343 1.13 -10.21 -4.29
N ASP A 344 0.68 -11.19 -5.10
CA ASP A 344 0.22 -10.95 -6.47
C ASP A 344 -0.97 -9.98 -6.53
N SER A 345 -1.90 -10.06 -5.58
CA SER A 345 -3.05 -9.16 -5.51
C SER A 345 -2.63 -7.72 -5.19
N TYR A 346 -1.67 -7.55 -4.29
CA TYR A 346 -1.10 -6.23 -4.00
C TYR A 346 -0.30 -5.70 -5.17
N VAL A 347 0.43 -6.56 -5.90
CA VAL A 347 1.15 -6.18 -7.12
C VAL A 347 0.18 -5.72 -8.21
N ALA A 348 -0.90 -6.46 -8.43
CA ALA A 348 -1.93 -6.13 -9.41
C ALA A 348 -2.64 -4.81 -9.07
N GLY A 349 -3.08 -4.64 -7.82
CA GLY A 349 -3.71 -3.40 -7.37
C GLY A 349 -2.77 -2.20 -7.47
N SER A 350 -1.48 -2.41 -7.15
CA SER A 350 -0.44 -1.39 -7.27
C SER A 350 -0.20 -0.97 -8.72
N TRP A 351 -0.17 -1.95 -9.62
CA TRP A 351 -0.01 -1.73 -11.06
C TRP A 351 -1.19 -0.95 -11.64
N ALA A 352 -2.42 -1.37 -11.33
CA ALA A 352 -3.62 -0.69 -11.78
C ALA A 352 -3.68 0.77 -11.31
N ALA A 353 -3.29 1.04 -10.06
CA ALA A 353 -3.23 2.40 -9.53
C ALA A 353 -2.16 3.26 -10.24
N PHE A 354 -1.00 2.69 -10.54
CA PHE A 354 0.04 3.38 -11.29
C PHE A 354 -0.42 3.73 -12.72
N GLN A 355 -0.97 2.77 -13.46
CA GLN A 355 -1.49 2.99 -14.82
C GLN A 355 -2.58 4.06 -14.86
N ARG A 356 -3.50 4.02 -13.90
CA ARG A 356 -4.56 5.03 -13.75
C ARG A 356 -3.98 6.43 -13.56
N SER A 357 -2.98 6.56 -12.71
CA SER A 357 -2.37 7.85 -12.40
C SER A 357 -1.53 8.39 -13.57
N GLN A 358 -0.86 7.51 -14.30
CA GLN A 358 -0.18 7.84 -15.55
C GLN A 358 -1.17 8.34 -16.60
N ALA A 359 -2.27 7.62 -16.83
CA ALA A 359 -3.30 8.03 -17.78
C ALA A 359 -3.93 9.39 -17.40
N ALA A 360 -4.21 9.61 -16.11
CA ALA A 360 -4.71 10.88 -15.58
C ALA A 360 -3.72 12.03 -15.80
N LEU A 361 -2.42 11.81 -15.57
CA LEU A 361 -1.37 12.79 -15.82
C LEU A 361 -1.26 13.14 -17.31
N GLU A 362 -1.30 12.14 -18.20
CA GLU A 362 -1.21 12.33 -19.66
C GLU A 362 -2.43 13.07 -20.20
N ALA A 363 -3.63 12.72 -19.72
CA ALA A 363 -4.87 13.38 -20.10
C ALA A 363 -5.06 14.76 -19.44
N ARG A 364 -4.31 15.06 -18.36
CA ARG A 364 -4.52 16.20 -17.47
C ARG A 364 -5.92 16.22 -16.85
N GLU A 365 -6.40 15.02 -16.54
CA GLU A 365 -7.71 14.78 -15.96
C GLU A 365 -7.57 14.21 -14.54
N PRO A 366 -8.62 14.27 -13.72
CA PRO A 366 -8.60 13.66 -12.38
C PRO A 366 -8.42 12.13 -12.43
N GLU A 367 -7.80 11.57 -11.39
CA GLU A 367 -7.59 10.10 -11.29
C GLU A 367 -8.91 9.30 -11.21
N VAL A 368 -10.00 9.96 -10.80
CA VAL A 368 -11.33 9.36 -10.67
C VAL A 368 -12.32 10.09 -11.55
N THR A 369 -13.15 9.33 -12.24
CA THR A 369 -14.18 9.89 -13.11
C THR A 369 -15.38 10.37 -12.29
N GLU A 370 -16.09 11.34 -12.83
CA GLU A 370 -17.38 11.82 -12.32
C GLU A 370 -18.43 10.69 -12.17
N ALA A 371 -18.38 9.68 -13.06
CA ALA A 371 -19.28 8.53 -12.99
C ALA A 371 -18.96 7.61 -11.80
N GLU A 372 -17.68 7.31 -11.56
CA GLU A 372 -17.22 6.50 -10.43
C GLU A 372 -17.55 7.20 -9.10
N VAL A 373 -17.27 8.49 -8.99
CA VAL A 373 -17.58 9.28 -7.77
C VAL A 373 -19.09 9.25 -7.48
N ARG A 374 -19.95 9.47 -8.49
CA ARG A 374 -21.41 9.40 -8.30
C ARG A 374 -21.88 8.01 -7.88
N ALA A 375 -21.35 6.95 -8.49
CA ALA A 375 -21.75 5.58 -8.16
C ALA A 375 -21.43 5.24 -6.70
N VAL A 376 -20.21 5.58 -6.25
CA VAL A 376 -19.77 5.33 -4.87
C VAL A 376 -20.50 6.25 -3.89
N ASP A 377 -20.69 7.53 -4.21
CA ASP A 377 -21.40 8.45 -3.32
C ASP A 377 -22.86 8.08 -3.12
N LEU A 378 -23.54 7.63 -4.18
CA LEU A 378 -24.91 7.12 -4.10
C LEU A 378 -25.01 5.91 -3.17
N ALA A 379 -24.03 5.00 -3.21
CA ALA A 379 -23.97 3.89 -2.27
C ALA A 379 -23.80 4.39 -0.82
N PHE A 380 -22.88 5.32 -0.58
CA PHE A 380 -22.69 5.89 0.76
C PHE A 380 -23.89 6.69 1.26
N GLU A 381 -24.65 7.33 0.38
CA GLU A 381 -25.87 8.01 0.77
C GLU A 381 -26.92 7.01 1.29
N HIS A 382 -27.17 5.92 0.57
CA HIS A 382 -28.08 4.85 1.00
C HIS A 382 -27.62 4.20 2.31
N ILE A 383 -26.33 3.88 2.42
CA ILE A 383 -25.74 3.33 3.66
C ILE A 383 -25.94 4.31 4.82
N GLY A 384 -25.67 5.60 4.60
CA GLY A 384 -25.86 6.64 5.60
C GLY A 384 -27.32 6.82 6.04
N GLN A 385 -28.28 6.65 5.13
CA GLN A 385 -29.71 6.64 5.47
C GLN A 385 -30.06 5.44 6.35
N GLN A 386 -29.59 4.24 5.98
CA GLN A 386 -29.85 3.01 6.74
C GLN A 386 -29.21 3.05 8.14
N LEU A 387 -28.00 3.61 8.26
CA LEU A 387 -27.35 3.87 9.56
C LEU A 387 -28.15 4.87 10.42
N ARG A 388 -28.70 5.94 9.82
CA ARG A 388 -29.54 6.91 10.56
C ARG A 388 -30.84 6.28 11.04
N SER A 389 -31.48 5.44 10.23
CA SER A 389 -32.68 4.71 10.65
C SER A 389 -32.36 3.75 11.80
N CYS A 390 -31.24 3.04 11.73
CA CYS A 390 -30.78 2.17 12.82
C CYS A 390 -30.50 2.98 14.11
N TYR A 391 -29.81 4.12 13.99
CA TYR A 391 -29.59 5.04 15.11
C TYR A 391 -30.91 5.49 15.76
N GLN A 392 -31.90 5.89 14.95
CA GLN A 392 -33.21 6.31 15.45
C GLN A 392 -33.96 5.18 16.16
N ALA A 393 -33.86 3.95 15.64
CA ALA A 393 -34.45 2.78 16.28
C ALA A 393 -33.83 2.53 17.67
N VAL A 394 -32.49 2.49 17.75
CA VAL A 394 -31.76 2.28 19.01
C VAL A 394 -32.07 3.37 20.04
N VAL A 395 -32.16 4.64 19.63
CA VAL A 395 -32.50 5.76 20.53
C VAL A 395 -33.94 5.68 21.04
N SER A 396 -34.86 5.12 20.25
CA SER A 396 -36.29 5.06 20.58
C SER A 396 -36.66 3.83 21.41
N GLU A 397 -35.79 2.83 21.51
CA GLU A 397 -36.00 1.64 22.32
C GLU A 397 -35.92 1.96 23.82
N VAL A 398 -36.87 1.41 24.59
CA VAL A 398 -36.83 1.42 26.06
C VAL A 398 -36.01 0.20 26.49
N ASP A 399 -34.70 0.39 26.66
CA ASP A 399 -33.77 -0.71 26.93
C ASP A 399 -33.64 -1.00 28.44
N ALA A 400 -33.52 -2.29 28.79
CA ALA A 400 -33.19 -2.74 30.14
C ALA A 400 -31.73 -2.47 30.52
N HIS A 401 -30.84 -2.24 29.54
CA HIS A 401 -29.40 -2.02 29.73
C HIS A 401 -28.94 -0.68 29.13
N PRO A 402 -29.16 0.46 29.82
CA PRO A 402 -28.91 1.80 29.27
C PRO A 402 -27.46 2.05 28.85
N HIS A 403 -26.48 1.37 29.47
CA HIS A 403 -25.07 1.49 29.10
C HIS A 403 -24.73 0.85 27.73
N GLU A 404 -25.40 -0.25 27.37
CA GLU A 404 -25.19 -0.91 26.07
C GLU A 404 -25.82 -0.08 24.95
N GLN A 405 -27.01 0.45 25.20
CA GLN A 405 -27.69 1.41 24.33
C GLN A 405 -26.82 2.64 24.06
N GLU A 406 -26.27 3.28 25.11
CA GLU A 406 -25.38 4.43 24.98
C GLU A 406 -24.11 4.10 24.17
N ARG A 407 -23.52 2.92 24.41
CA ARG A 407 -22.37 2.45 23.63
C ARG A 407 -22.71 2.31 22.15
N MET A 408 -23.86 1.71 21.82
CA MET A 408 -24.31 1.52 20.43
C MET A 408 -24.54 2.86 19.73
N ILE A 409 -25.22 3.79 20.40
CA ILE A 409 -25.45 5.16 19.93
C ILE A 409 -24.12 5.83 19.56
N ASN A 410 -23.13 5.75 20.45
CA ASN A 410 -21.80 6.32 20.22
C ASN A 410 -21.06 5.68 19.04
N LEU A 411 -21.17 4.36 18.87
CA LEU A 411 -20.58 3.64 17.75
C LEU A 411 -21.20 4.04 16.40
N LEU A 412 -22.53 4.11 16.33
CA LEU A 412 -23.25 4.53 15.12
C LEU A 412 -22.96 5.99 14.76
N MET A 413 -22.93 6.89 15.75
CA MET A 413 -22.59 8.30 15.54
C MET A 413 -21.16 8.47 15.03
N ARG A 414 -20.22 7.71 15.59
CA ARG A 414 -18.82 7.72 15.14
C ARG A 414 -18.72 7.24 13.69
N GLU A 415 -19.44 6.19 13.31
CA GLU A 415 -19.42 5.68 11.95
C GLU A 415 -20.08 6.65 10.97
N LEU A 416 -21.21 7.26 11.32
CA LEU A 416 -21.84 8.31 10.49
C LEU A 416 -20.88 9.49 10.23
N SER A 417 -20.13 9.92 11.24
CA SER A 417 -19.11 10.96 11.10
C SER A 417 -17.95 10.52 10.20
N ARG A 418 -17.44 9.31 10.37
CA ARG A 418 -16.38 8.74 9.52
C ARG A 418 -16.82 8.51 8.08
N LEU A 419 -18.07 8.12 7.86
CA LEU A 419 -18.67 7.97 6.55
C LEU A 419 -18.74 9.33 5.85
N HIS A 420 -19.13 10.39 6.57
CA HIS A 420 -19.14 11.74 6.03
C HIS A 420 -17.74 12.20 5.58
N ILE A 421 -16.70 12.02 6.41
CA ILE A 421 -15.31 12.34 6.04
C ILE A 421 -14.86 11.49 4.84
N THR A 422 -15.24 10.23 4.80
CA THR A 422 -14.92 9.33 3.67
C THR A 422 -15.52 9.83 2.37
N ARG A 423 -16.79 10.27 2.39
CA ARG A 423 -17.46 10.89 1.23
C ARG A 423 -16.74 12.18 0.80
N GLN A 424 -16.37 13.06 1.73
CA GLN A 424 -15.61 14.28 1.40
C GLN A 424 -14.28 13.96 0.69
N ARG A 425 -13.52 12.99 1.20
CA ARG A 425 -12.26 12.55 0.57
C ARG A 425 -12.47 12.01 -0.85
N LEU A 426 -13.58 11.30 -1.09
CA LEU A 426 -13.94 10.85 -2.44
C LEU A 426 -14.22 12.05 -3.37
N TYR A 427 -14.95 13.05 -2.87
CA TYR A 427 -15.23 14.28 -3.64
C TYR A 427 -13.96 15.07 -3.97
N ASP A 428 -12.99 15.14 -3.06
CA ASP A 428 -11.73 15.85 -3.28
C ASP A 428 -10.90 15.20 -4.40
N MET A 429 -10.95 13.87 -4.53
CA MET A 429 -10.24 13.15 -5.59
C MET A 429 -10.70 13.53 -7.00
N ARG A 430 -11.97 13.91 -7.16
CA ARG A 430 -12.55 14.40 -8.42
C ARG A 430 -11.88 15.67 -8.95
N LEU A 431 -11.21 16.40 -8.08
CA LEU A 431 -10.51 17.64 -8.43
C LEU A 431 -8.99 17.42 -8.57
N LYS A 432 -8.49 16.23 -8.23
CA LYS A 432 -7.06 15.96 -8.15
C LYS A 432 -6.54 15.44 -9.49
N VAL A 433 -5.86 16.32 -10.23
CA VAL A 433 -5.00 15.93 -11.35
C VAL A 433 -3.61 15.62 -10.79
N PRO A 434 -3.06 14.41 -11.00
CA PRO A 434 -1.79 14.02 -10.42
C PRO A 434 -0.63 14.79 -11.05
N GLY A 435 0.35 15.18 -10.23
CA GLY A 435 1.58 15.81 -10.70
C GLY A 435 2.65 14.80 -11.14
N VAL A 436 3.61 15.22 -11.97
CA VAL A 436 4.77 14.40 -12.40
C VAL A 436 5.51 13.78 -11.20
N ALA A 437 5.73 14.56 -10.14
CA ALA A 437 6.38 14.07 -8.91
C ALA A 437 5.52 13.08 -8.11
N GLU A 438 4.19 13.18 -8.17
CA GLU A 438 3.31 12.24 -7.49
C GLU A 438 3.33 10.87 -8.16
N VAL A 439 3.38 10.86 -9.50
CA VAL A 439 3.43 9.65 -10.33
C VAL A 439 4.81 9.02 -10.35
N TYR A 440 5.84 9.81 -10.64
CA TYR A 440 7.19 9.31 -10.92
C TYR A 440 8.21 9.58 -9.81
N GLY A 441 7.88 10.44 -8.84
CA GLY A 441 8.77 10.87 -7.76
C GLY A 441 9.50 12.18 -8.03
N ASP A 442 10.00 12.79 -6.95
CA ASP A 442 10.55 14.16 -6.95
C ASP A 442 11.73 14.37 -7.92
N CYS A 443 12.51 13.34 -8.19
CA CYS A 443 13.64 13.44 -9.11
C CYS A 443 13.24 13.49 -10.58
N ALA A 444 11.99 13.16 -10.93
CA ALA A 444 11.47 13.35 -12.27
C ALA A 444 11.18 14.83 -12.61
N GLN A 445 11.23 15.75 -11.63
CA GLN A 445 11.10 17.19 -11.88
C GLN A 445 12.42 17.89 -12.22
N GLN A 446 13.56 17.21 -12.05
CA GLN A 446 14.89 17.81 -12.18
C GLN A 446 15.51 17.63 -13.59
N SER A 447 14.73 17.13 -14.56
CA SER A 447 15.18 16.85 -15.93
C SER A 447 14.72 17.89 -16.94
#